data_AF-A0A9W3BUZ1-F1
#
_entry.id   AF-A0A9W3BUZ1-F1
#
_cell.length_a   1.000
_cell.length_b   1.000
_cell.length_c   1.000
_cell.angle_alpha   90.00
_cell.angle_beta   90.00
_cell.angle_gamma   90.00
#
_symmetry.space_group_name_H-M   'P 1'
#
loop_
_entity.id
_entity.type
_entity.pdbx_description
1 polymer ?
#
loop_
_entity_poly.entity_id
_entity_poly.type
_entity_poly.pdbx_seq_one_letter_code
_entity_poly.pdbx_strand_id
1 'polypeptide(L)'
;MDIPGLNAFGPKSPSQRDGKIYFNVKELMKEALVADAISASNWALPNPRSEQEVTLHSYLTTISLPLPIDVSDVFEWRAADFPLNEFNSRATWEVLRPRQPIQDWHDVVWFKGALPKHAFTMWVANYDRLPTRARLASWNLLVPATCPLCASHAETRDHLFLSCRYANDIWSYVFARCNPPPRRFTEWSELLSWIRATHSRRLQLLRKLASQAVIFHIWKQRNNLIHNNDALPASTVFRSIDKEMKNIISSRRSQKVFSSLMDKDALMDMLTFLTVEEAIKKRVEIKTRTYGQEVKVGRMEEKEEEEESQVYKISPILVGHLYGDWIMPLTKEVQVEYLLRRLD
;
A
#
# COMPACT_ATOMS: atom_id res chain seq x y z
N MET A 1 -25.55 1.46 -21.01
CA MET A 1 -24.87 1.40 -19.69
C MET A 1 -23.49 1.90 -19.98
N ASP A 2 -23.36 3.22 -20.02
CA ASP A 2 -22.32 3.81 -20.85
C ASP A 2 -21.10 4.09 -20.01
N ILE A 3 -20.04 3.38 -20.38
CA ILE A 3 -18.66 3.69 -20.03
C ILE A 3 -18.25 4.86 -20.92
N PRO A 4 -17.77 5.98 -20.35
CA PRO A 4 -16.84 6.86 -21.07
C PRO A 4 -15.49 6.74 -20.35
N GLY A 5 -14.44 6.16 -20.94
CA GLY A 5 -13.97 6.45 -22.29
C GLY A 5 -12.90 7.53 -22.18
N LEU A 6 -11.64 7.11 -22.22
CA LEU A 6 -10.52 7.95 -22.60
C LEU A 6 -10.94 8.77 -23.83
N ASN A 7 -10.98 10.10 -23.71
CA ASN A 7 -10.90 11.00 -24.85
C ASN A 7 -9.73 11.95 -24.62
N ALA A 8 -8.63 11.57 -25.26
CA ALA A 8 -7.56 12.46 -25.65
C ALA A 8 -8.10 13.57 -26.56
N PHE A 9 -7.56 14.77 -26.36
CA PHE A 9 -7.27 15.81 -27.35
C PHE A 9 -8.24 15.98 -28.54
N GLY A 10 -9.01 17.07 -28.50
CA GLY A 10 -9.69 17.66 -29.65
C GLY A 10 -10.52 18.88 -29.22
N PRO A 11 -10.41 20.04 -29.89
CA PRO A 11 -11.02 21.27 -29.41
C PRO A 11 -12.52 21.24 -29.70
N LYS A 12 -13.36 21.19 -28.67
CA LYS A 12 -14.79 21.48 -28.81
C LYS A 12 -15.28 22.42 -27.72
N SER A 13 -15.63 23.61 -28.22
CA SER A 13 -16.51 24.67 -27.71
C SER A 13 -16.23 25.20 -26.30
N PRO A 14 -15.83 26.49 -26.17
CA PRO A 14 -15.58 27.14 -24.90
C PRO A 14 -16.91 27.56 -24.25
N SER A 15 -17.56 26.64 -23.55
CA SER A 15 -18.55 27.01 -22.53
C SER A 15 -17.82 27.11 -21.19
N GLN A 16 -17.72 28.34 -20.70
CA GLN A 16 -17.24 28.71 -19.36
C GLN A 16 -15.82 28.26 -19.03
N ARG A 17 -14.84 29.01 -19.52
CA ARG A 17 -13.55 29.24 -18.85
C ARG A 17 -12.78 30.27 -19.66
N ASP A 18 -12.78 31.48 -19.13
CA ASP A 18 -11.60 32.33 -19.07
C ASP A 18 -12.04 33.50 -18.22
N GLY A 19 -11.29 33.80 -17.15
CA GLY A 19 -11.37 35.05 -16.41
C GLY A 19 -10.88 36.22 -17.26
N LYS A 20 -11.36 36.31 -18.50
CA LYS A 20 -11.25 37.47 -19.35
C LYS A 20 -12.49 38.30 -19.04
N ILE A 21 -12.27 39.45 -18.41
CA ILE A 21 -13.23 40.54 -18.49
C ILE A 21 -13.31 40.85 -20.00
N TYR A 22 -14.37 40.39 -20.65
CA TYR A 22 -14.65 40.77 -22.02
C TYR A 22 -15.13 42.21 -21.97
N PHE A 23 -14.23 43.15 -22.20
CA PHE A 23 -14.61 44.50 -22.59
C PHE A 23 -15.24 44.39 -23.97
N ASN A 24 -16.56 44.25 -24.03
CA ASN A 24 -17.31 44.58 -25.24
C ASN A 24 -17.60 46.08 -25.23
N VAL A 25 -16.52 46.86 -25.08
CA VAL A 25 -16.54 48.28 -25.34
C VAL A 25 -16.50 48.38 -26.86
N LYS A 26 -17.64 48.68 -27.49
CA LYS A 26 -17.85 48.71 -28.95
C LYS A 26 -16.85 49.59 -29.75
N GLU A 27 -15.90 50.25 -29.10
CA GLU A 27 -14.91 51.17 -29.67
C GLU A 27 -13.44 50.81 -29.34
N LEU A 28 -13.17 49.85 -28.45
CA LEU A 28 -11.82 49.34 -28.19
C LEU A 28 -11.67 47.94 -28.78
N MET A 29 -10.69 47.77 -29.67
CA MET A 29 -10.39 46.48 -30.30
C MET A 29 -10.03 45.44 -29.23
N LYS A 30 -10.29 44.16 -29.51
CA LYS A 30 -9.99 43.05 -28.58
C LYS A 30 -8.51 42.93 -28.19
N GLU A 31 -7.65 43.62 -28.94
CA GLU A 31 -6.19 43.67 -28.77
C GLU A 31 -5.69 45.05 -28.33
N ALA A 32 -6.60 45.96 -27.94
CA ALA A 32 -6.24 47.29 -27.45
C ALA A 32 -5.44 47.19 -26.15
N LEU A 33 -4.34 47.93 -26.09
CA LEU A 33 -3.50 48.05 -24.91
C LEU A 33 -4.09 49.07 -23.94
N VAL A 34 -3.71 48.98 -22.66
CA VAL A 34 -4.08 50.00 -21.66
C VAL A 34 -3.57 51.38 -22.07
N ALA A 35 -2.44 51.44 -22.78
CA ALA A 35 -1.91 52.66 -23.37
C ALA A 35 -2.86 53.31 -24.39
N ASP A 36 -3.62 52.52 -25.15
CA ASP A 36 -4.58 53.04 -26.15
C ASP A 36 -5.81 53.70 -25.49
N ALA A 37 -6.07 53.36 -24.22
CA ALA A 37 -7.14 53.92 -23.42
C ALA A 37 -6.73 55.17 -22.60
N ILE A 38 -5.52 55.70 -22.82
CA ILE A 38 -4.99 56.87 -22.11
C ILE A 38 -4.74 58.00 -23.12
N SER A 39 -5.36 59.17 -22.90
CA SER A 39 -5.09 60.39 -23.66
C SER A 39 -4.40 61.41 -22.77
N ALA A 40 -3.09 61.64 -23.00
CA ALA A 40 -2.22 62.57 -22.27
C ALA A 40 -2.20 62.37 -20.74
N SER A 41 -3.22 62.86 -20.03
CA SER A 41 -3.35 62.83 -18.57
C SER A 41 -4.70 62.29 -18.08
N ASN A 42 -5.56 61.81 -18.98
CA ASN A 42 -6.89 61.29 -18.65
C ASN A 42 -7.17 59.94 -19.32
N TRP A 43 -8.03 59.14 -18.70
CA TRP A 43 -8.58 57.92 -19.30
C TRP A 43 -9.56 58.27 -20.43
N ALA A 44 -9.29 57.77 -21.64
CA ALA A 44 -10.13 57.92 -22.82
C ALA A 44 -11.06 56.71 -22.98
N LEU A 45 -11.92 56.49 -21.98
CA LEU A 45 -12.85 55.35 -21.95
C LEU A 45 -14.26 55.78 -22.40
N PRO A 46 -14.97 54.96 -23.19
CA PRO A 46 -16.36 55.23 -23.56
C PRO A 46 -17.29 55.27 -22.36
N ASN A 47 -18.41 56.01 -22.47
CA ASN A 47 -19.36 56.16 -21.37
C ASN A 47 -19.84 54.80 -20.83
N PRO A 48 -19.85 54.59 -19.51
CA PRO A 48 -20.24 53.33 -18.90
C PRO A 48 -21.74 53.06 -19.15
N ARG A 49 -22.04 51.85 -19.59
CA ARG A 49 -23.38 51.34 -19.93
C ARG A 49 -23.89 50.30 -18.92
N SER A 50 -23.08 49.96 -17.92
CA SER A 50 -23.45 49.07 -16.82
C SER A 50 -22.92 49.59 -15.47
N GLU A 51 -23.54 49.16 -14.37
CA GLU A 51 -23.09 49.52 -13.01
C GLU A 51 -21.64 49.09 -12.75
N GLN A 52 -21.24 47.93 -13.27
CA GLN A 52 -19.86 47.44 -13.18
C GLN A 52 -18.86 48.36 -13.89
N GLU A 53 -19.23 48.90 -15.06
CA GLU A 53 -18.41 49.87 -15.79
C GLU A 53 -18.34 51.21 -15.05
N VAL A 54 -19.43 51.67 -14.43
CA VAL A 54 -19.43 52.88 -13.58
C VAL A 54 -18.48 52.72 -12.39
N THR A 55 -18.52 51.58 -11.69
CA THR A 55 -17.60 51.29 -10.58
C THR A 55 -16.16 51.27 -11.06
N LEU A 56 -15.87 50.61 -12.18
CA LEU A 56 -14.53 50.57 -12.76
C LEU A 56 -14.05 51.98 -13.14
N HIS A 57 -14.87 52.79 -13.80
CA HIS A 57 -14.52 54.16 -14.17
C HIS A 57 -14.21 55.00 -12.92
N SER A 58 -15.04 54.89 -11.88
CA SER A 58 -14.80 55.58 -10.62
C SER A 58 -13.46 55.20 -9.99
N TYR A 59 -13.09 53.91 -10.04
CA TYR A 59 -11.81 53.43 -9.56
C TYR A 59 -10.64 53.94 -10.43
N LEU A 60 -10.76 53.89 -11.76
CA LEU A 60 -9.70 54.36 -12.66
C LEU A 60 -9.42 55.87 -12.50
N THR A 61 -10.44 56.67 -12.18
CA THR A 61 -10.24 58.09 -11.86
C THR A 61 -9.45 58.34 -10.57
N THR A 62 -9.27 57.34 -9.70
CA THR A 62 -8.39 57.44 -8.52
C THR A 62 -6.91 57.22 -8.85
N ILE A 63 -6.60 56.77 -10.07
CA ILE A 63 -5.23 56.49 -10.53
C ILE A 63 -4.68 57.75 -11.21
N SER A 64 -3.59 58.30 -10.68
CA SER A 64 -2.91 59.45 -11.26
C SER A 64 -2.11 59.08 -12.52
N LEU A 65 -2.32 59.81 -13.61
CA LEU A 65 -1.60 59.68 -14.89
C LEU A 65 -0.60 60.85 -15.10
N PRO A 66 0.52 60.66 -15.82
CA PRO A 66 0.97 59.42 -16.46
C PRO A 66 1.53 58.42 -15.45
N LEU A 67 1.31 57.13 -15.71
CA LEU A 67 1.98 56.08 -14.94
C LEU A 67 3.50 56.24 -15.08
N PRO A 68 4.30 55.91 -14.04
CA PRO A 68 5.75 55.98 -14.13
C PRO A 68 6.28 55.26 -15.38
N ILE A 69 6.97 56.02 -16.22
CA ILE A 69 7.55 55.57 -17.49
C ILE A 69 8.54 54.41 -17.26
N ASP A 70 8.46 53.40 -18.15
CA ASP A 70 9.35 52.25 -18.35
C ASP A 70 9.32 51.07 -17.36
N VAL A 71 8.12 50.67 -16.90
CA VAL A 71 7.96 49.30 -16.37
C VAL A 71 7.36 48.42 -17.47
N SER A 72 8.13 47.45 -17.95
CA SER A 72 7.62 46.40 -18.84
C SER A 72 6.52 45.62 -18.12
N ASP A 73 5.44 45.29 -18.84
CA ASP A 73 4.40 44.41 -18.32
C ASP A 73 5.01 43.09 -17.81
N VAL A 74 4.61 42.68 -16.61
CA VAL A 74 4.99 41.40 -16.01
C VAL A 74 3.75 40.55 -15.85
N PHE A 75 3.79 39.32 -16.33
CA PHE A 75 2.74 38.34 -16.06
C PHE A 75 2.77 37.94 -14.59
N GLU A 76 1.71 38.26 -13.85
CA GLU A 76 1.50 37.81 -12.47
C GLU A 76 0.58 36.58 -12.45
N TRP A 77 1.01 35.50 -11.81
CA TRP A 77 0.15 34.33 -11.61
C TRP A 77 -0.62 34.50 -10.31
N ARG A 78 -1.95 34.41 -10.34
CA ARG A 78 -2.77 34.42 -9.13
C ARG A 78 -3.29 33.03 -8.83
N ALA A 79 -2.85 32.46 -7.71
CA ALA A 79 -3.41 31.23 -7.15
C ALA A 79 -4.14 31.60 -5.85
N ALA A 80 -5.49 31.69 -5.92
CA ALA A 80 -6.33 32.32 -4.89
C ALA A 80 -5.95 33.79 -4.64
N ASP A 81 -5.95 34.25 -3.38
CA ASP A 81 -5.69 35.65 -2.99
C ASP A 81 -4.19 36.01 -2.95
N PHE A 82 -3.31 35.09 -3.34
CA PHE A 82 -1.87 35.31 -3.28
C PHE A 82 -1.28 35.52 -4.69
N PRO A 83 -0.64 36.66 -4.95
CA PRO A 83 0.15 36.82 -6.15
C PRO A 83 1.40 35.94 -6.07
N LEU A 84 1.63 35.17 -7.12
CA LEU A 84 2.84 34.40 -7.34
C LEU A 84 3.59 35.05 -8.51
N ASN A 85 4.83 35.45 -8.25
CA ASN A 85 5.73 36.00 -9.27
C ASN A 85 6.16 34.92 -10.29
N GLU A 86 5.92 33.63 -10.00
CA GLU A 86 6.25 32.50 -10.87
C GLU A 86 5.12 31.45 -10.84
N PHE A 87 4.92 30.77 -11.97
CA PHE A 87 3.93 29.69 -12.04
C PHE A 87 4.32 28.54 -11.10
N ASN A 88 3.42 28.18 -10.18
CA ASN A 88 3.61 27.06 -9.27
C ASN A 88 2.53 26.00 -9.50
N SER A 89 2.90 24.90 -10.17
CA SER A 89 1.99 23.78 -10.48
C SER A 89 1.29 23.23 -9.24
N ARG A 90 1.96 23.20 -8.08
CA ARG A 90 1.37 22.70 -6.82
C ARG A 90 0.31 23.67 -6.31
N ALA A 91 0.60 24.97 -6.29
CA ALA A 91 -0.36 25.98 -5.85
C ALA A 91 -1.59 26.00 -6.77
N THR A 92 -1.37 26.01 -8.07
CA THR A 92 -2.43 25.94 -9.08
C THR A 92 -3.28 24.67 -8.91
N TRP A 93 -2.66 23.51 -8.70
CA TRP A 93 -3.39 22.27 -8.46
C TRP A 93 -4.22 22.30 -7.18
N GLU A 94 -3.68 22.86 -6.10
CA GLU A 94 -4.39 22.97 -4.81
C GLU A 94 -5.60 23.90 -4.89
N VAL A 95 -5.58 24.91 -5.76
CA VAL A 95 -6.72 25.80 -6.04
C VAL A 95 -7.75 25.15 -6.96
N LEU A 96 -7.29 24.46 -8.02
CA LEU A 96 -8.19 23.84 -9.00
C LEU A 96 -8.89 22.59 -8.46
N ARG A 97 -8.28 21.88 -7.51
CA ARG A 97 -8.86 20.63 -7.01
C ARG A 97 -10.00 20.91 -6.02
N PRO A 98 -11.16 20.24 -6.16
CA PRO A 98 -12.13 20.18 -5.08
C PRO A 98 -11.55 19.41 -3.90
N ARG A 99 -11.27 20.08 -2.77
CA ARG A 99 -10.83 19.38 -1.55
C ARG A 99 -12.01 18.59 -0.97
N GLN A 100 -11.84 17.27 -0.89
CA GLN A 100 -12.75 16.38 -0.20
C GLN A 100 -12.30 16.17 1.26
N PRO A 101 -13.21 15.80 2.17
CA PRO A 101 -12.85 15.46 3.54
C PRO A 101 -11.85 14.31 3.58
N ILE A 102 -10.86 14.44 4.46
CA ILE A 102 -9.85 13.40 4.69
C ILE A 102 -10.56 12.17 5.24
N GLN A 103 -10.37 11.03 4.57
CA GLN A 103 -10.97 9.76 4.95
C GLN A 103 -10.17 9.12 6.08
N ASP A 104 -10.84 8.45 7.02
CA ASP A 104 -10.23 7.82 8.19
C ASP A 104 -9.17 6.77 7.83
N TRP A 105 -9.35 6.01 6.75
CA TRP A 105 -8.45 4.96 6.28
C TRP A 105 -7.25 5.46 5.45
N HIS A 106 -7.16 6.76 5.13
CA HIS A 106 -6.20 7.29 4.15
C HIS A 106 -4.74 6.93 4.48
N ASP A 107 -4.35 6.97 5.76
CA ASP A 107 -2.98 6.73 6.21
C ASP A 107 -2.58 5.25 6.14
N VAL A 108 -3.56 4.35 6.16
CA VAL A 108 -3.37 2.89 6.05
C VAL A 108 -3.25 2.47 4.59
N VAL A 109 -3.91 3.19 3.68
CA VAL A 109 -3.88 2.92 2.25
C VAL A 109 -2.67 3.60 1.59
N TRP A 110 -2.49 4.90 1.84
CA TRP A 110 -1.50 5.74 1.20
C TRP A 110 -0.42 6.14 2.20
N PHE A 111 0.72 5.44 2.15
CA PHE A 111 1.87 5.74 2.98
C PHE A 111 3.18 5.55 2.21
N LYS A 112 4.24 6.19 2.71
CA LYS A 112 5.58 6.05 2.12
C LYS A 112 6.05 4.60 2.22
N GLY A 113 6.20 3.94 1.08
CA GLY A 113 6.58 2.53 1.03
C GLY A 113 5.46 1.58 0.58
N ALA A 114 4.22 2.06 0.45
CA ALA A 114 3.11 1.26 -0.06
C ALA A 114 3.38 0.78 -1.50
N LEU A 115 2.87 -0.41 -1.83
CA LEU A 115 2.95 -0.96 -3.18
C LEU A 115 1.69 -0.55 -3.94
N PRO A 116 1.79 0.09 -5.13
CA PRO A 116 0.61 0.59 -5.84
C PRO A 116 -0.50 -0.44 -6.03
N LYS A 117 -0.15 -1.69 -6.40
CA LYS A 117 -1.13 -2.79 -6.56
C LYS A 117 -1.85 -3.17 -5.26
N HIS A 118 -1.15 -3.16 -4.13
CA HIS A 118 -1.75 -3.51 -2.84
C HIS A 118 -2.55 -2.33 -2.28
N ALA A 119 -2.02 -1.12 -2.39
CA ALA A 119 -2.70 0.10 -1.99
C ALA A 119 -4.00 0.29 -2.76
N PHE A 120 -4.01 0.05 -4.08
CA PHE A 120 -5.22 0.07 -4.88
C PHE A 120 -6.26 -0.95 -4.41
N THR A 121 -5.86 -2.19 -4.15
CA THR A 121 -6.81 -3.22 -3.68
C THR A 121 -7.35 -2.89 -2.29
N MET A 122 -6.48 -2.43 -1.38
CA MET A 122 -6.87 -1.97 -0.05
C MET A 122 -7.81 -0.76 -0.11
N TRP A 123 -7.56 0.18 -1.02
CA TRP A 123 -8.42 1.35 -1.25
C TRP A 123 -9.84 0.93 -1.65
N VAL A 124 -9.98 0.07 -2.67
CA VAL A 124 -11.29 -0.41 -3.13
C VAL A 124 -11.99 -1.23 -2.04
N ALA A 125 -11.23 -2.01 -1.25
CA ALA A 125 -11.74 -2.74 -0.10
C ALA A 125 -12.28 -1.81 1.00
N ASN A 126 -11.59 -0.72 1.33
CA ASN A 126 -12.08 0.25 2.33
C ASN A 126 -13.44 0.85 1.94
N TYR A 127 -13.67 1.08 0.64
CA TYR A 127 -14.96 1.52 0.11
C TYR A 127 -16.02 0.42 -0.02
N ASP A 128 -15.69 -0.84 0.31
CA ASP A 128 -16.54 -2.01 0.10
C ASP A 128 -17.01 -2.15 -1.37
N ARG A 129 -16.14 -1.79 -2.32
CA ARG A 129 -16.45 -1.73 -3.76
C ARG A 129 -15.91 -2.90 -4.57
N LEU A 130 -15.33 -3.91 -3.92
CA LEU A 130 -14.91 -5.13 -4.60
C LEU A 130 -16.15 -5.98 -4.99
N PRO A 131 -16.15 -6.65 -6.16
CA PRO A 131 -17.27 -7.46 -6.63
C PRO A 131 -17.37 -8.80 -5.89
N THR A 132 -17.68 -8.74 -4.59
CA THR A 132 -18.01 -9.90 -3.77
C THR A 132 -19.36 -10.47 -4.17
N ARG A 133 -19.59 -11.77 -3.98
CA ARG A 133 -20.84 -12.42 -4.37
C ARG A 133 -22.06 -11.88 -3.64
N ALA A 134 -21.94 -11.47 -2.38
CA ALA A 134 -23.06 -10.83 -1.68
C ALA A 134 -23.44 -9.49 -2.34
N ARG A 135 -22.46 -8.72 -2.81
CA ARG A 135 -22.68 -7.45 -3.53
C ARG A 135 -23.22 -7.67 -4.94
N LEU A 136 -22.74 -8.67 -5.65
CA LEU A 136 -23.27 -9.03 -6.98
C LEU A 136 -24.72 -9.53 -6.86
N ALA A 137 -25.03 -10.35 -5.85
CA ALA A 137 -26.38 -10.80 -5.57
C ALA A 137 -27.33 -9.64 -5.23
N SER A 138 -26.87 -8.61 -4.52
CA SER A 138 -27.69 -7.42 -4.24
C SER A 138 -27.99 -6.55 -5.47
N TRP A 139 -27.28 -6.77 -6.58
CA TRP A 139 -27.59 -6.20 -7.89
C TRP A 139 -28.53 -7.09 -8.73
N ASN A 140 -29.16 -8.09 -8.11
CA ASN A 140 -30.03 -9.07 -8.76
C ASN A 140 -29.33 -9.95 -9.81
N LEU A 141 -28.01 -10.14 -9.72
CA LEU A 141 -27.33 -11.16 -10.51
C LEU A 141 -27.64 -12.54 -9.93
N LEU A 142 -27.88 -13.52 -10.82
CA LEU A 142 -28.09 -14.93 -10.48
C LEU A 142 -26.77 -15.62 -10.09
N VAL A 143 -26.20 -15.20 -8.96
CA VAL A 143 -24.96 -15.78 -8.40
C VAL A 143 -25.19 -16.21 -6.95
N PRO A 144 -24.63 -17.36 -6.51
CA PRO A 144 -24.74 -17.76 -5.12
C PRO A 144 -24.00 -16.75 -4.24
N ALA A 145 -24.66 -16.21 -3.21
CA ALA A 145 -24.04 -15.26 -2.28
C ALA A 145 -22.93 -15.87 -1.43
N THR A 146 -22.82 -17.20 -1.40
CA THR A 146 -21.87 -17.95 -0.56
C THR A 146 -20.41 -17.71 -0.96
N CYS A 147 -19.56 -17.52 0.05
CA CYS A 147 -18.12 -17.34 -0.08
C CYS A 147 -17.47 -18.53 -0.80
N PRO A 148 -16.70 -18.29 -1.88
CA PRO A 148 -16.07 -19.37 -2.64
C PRO A 148 -14.96 -20.07 -1.87
N LEU A 149 -14.31 -19.40 -0.92
CA LEU A 149 -13.18 -19.95 -0.17
C LEU A 149 -13.61 -20.90 0.97
N CYS A 150 -14.74 -20.62 1.64
CA CYS A 150 -15.22 -21.45 2.76
C CYS A 150 -16.51 -22.21 2.46
N ALA A 151 -17.29 -21.79 1.46
CA ALA A 151 -18.60 -22.36 1.14
C ALA A 151 -19.60 -22.42 2.32
N SER A 152 -19.42 -21.59 3.37
CA SER A 152 -20.23 -21.67 4.59
C SER A 152 -21.03 -20.41 4.92
N HIS A 153 -20.52 -19.22 4.60
CA HIS A 153 -21.19 -17.94 4.89
C HIS A 153 -21.27 -17.07 3.64
N ALA A 154 -22.09 -16.01 3.67
CA ALA A 154 -22.16 -15.04 2.58
C ALA A 154 -20.81 -14.33 2.36
N GLU A 155 -20.44 -14.09 1.10
CA GLU A 155 -19.23 -13.38 0.72
C GLU A 155 -19.39 -11.87 0.91
N THR A 156 -19.34 -11.39 2.14
CA THR A 156 -19.16 -9.95 2.43
C THR A 156 -17.68 -9.60 2.45
N ARG A 157 -17.31 -8.31 2.43
CA ARG A 157 -15.91 -7.87 2.57
C ARG A 157 -15.29 -8.39 3.86
N ASP A 158 -15.96 -8.13 4.97
CA ASP A 158 -15.45 -8.47 6.30
C ASP A 158 -15.36 -9.99 6.46
N HIS A 159 -16.32 -10.75 5.91
CA HIS A 159 -16.19 -12.20 5.85
C HIS A 159 -15.01 -12.65 4.99
N LEU A 160 -14.94 -12.22 3.74
CA LEU A 160 -13.93 -12.65 2.79
C LEU A 160 -12.50 -12.42 3.32
N PHE A 161 -12.26 -11.24 3.91
CA PHE A 161 -10.92 -10.82 4.30
C PHE A 161 -10.56 -11.08 5.76
N LEU A 162 -11.53 -11.22 6.65
CA LEU A 162 -11.29 -11.27 8.11
C LEU A 162 -11.87 -12.54 8.73
N SER A 163 -13.20 -12.73 8.70
CA SER A 163 -13.85 -13.80 9.49
C SER A 163 -13.93 -15.16 8.78
N CYS A 164 -13.63 -15.24 7.49
CA CYS A 164 -13.55 -16.50 6.74
C CYS A 164 -12.49 -17.42 7.36
N ARG A 165 -12.78 -18.74 7.46
CA ARG A 165 -11.82 -19.73 7.98
C ARG A 165 -10.48 -19.69 7.25
N TYR A 166 -10.53 -19.58 5.92
CA TYR A 166 -9.34 -19.51 5.06
C TYR A 166 -8.53 -18.23 5.31
N ALA A 167 -9.21 -17.09 5.48
CA ALA A 167 -8.56 -15.82 5.79
C ALA A 167 -7.92 -15.84 7.18
N ASN A 168 -8.61 -16.40 8.17
CA ASN A 168 -8.11 -16.57 9.53
C ASN A 168 -6.82 -17.41 9.58
N ASP A 169 -6.73 -18.47 8.80
CA ASP A 169 -5.52 -19.29 8.72
C ASP A 169 -4.33 -18.45 8.21
N ILE A 170 -4.54 -17.63 7.17
CA ILE A 170 -3.51 -16.71 6.66
C ILE A 170 -3.12 -15.68 7.73
N TRP A 171 -4.11 -15.06 8.38
CA TRP A 171 -3.88 -14.09 9.45
C TRP A 171 -3.11 -14.68 10.63
N SER A 172 -3.35 -15.95 10.98
CA SER A 172 -2.64 -16.62 12.08
C SER A 172 -1.12 -16.63 11.86
N TYR A 173 -0.67 -16.88 10.63
CA TYR A 173 0.74 -16.85 10.27
C TYR A 173 1.33 -15.43 10.30
N VAL A 174 0.54 -14.42 9.96
CA VAL A 174 0.95 -13.00 10.00
C VAL A 174 1.03 -12.49 11.43
N PHE A 175 0.06 -12.83 12.27
CA PHE A 175 0.02 -12.42 13.68
C PHE A 175 1.20 -12.95 14.48
N ALA A 176 1.66 -14.17 14.18
CA ALA A 176 2.90 -14.71 14.74
C ALA A 176 4.13 -13.81 14.50
N ARG A 177 4.09 -12.92 13.51
CA ARG A 177 5.21 -12.04 13.11
C ARG A 177 4.96 -10.55 13.32
N CYS A 178 3.72 -10.16 13.62
CA CYS A 178 3.29 -8.75 13.64
C CYS A 178 2.63 -8.31 14.95
N ASN A 179 2.85 -9.07 16.03
CA ASN A 179 2.20 -8.95 17.34
C ASN A 179 0.66 -9.14 17.24
N PRO A 180 0.12 -10.26 17.75
CA PRO A 180 -1.28 -10.63 17.57
C PRO A 180 -2.26 -9.61 18.18
N PRO A 181 -3.44 -9.40 17.59
CA PRO A 181 -4.55 -8.72 18.26
C PRO A 181 -5.08 -9.60 19.42
N PRO A 182 -5.77 -9.00 20.41
CA PRO A 182 -6.36 -9.76 21.53
C PRO A 182 -7.49 -10.70 21.09
N ARG A 183 -8.11 -10.42 19.94
CA ARG A 183 -9.19 -11.21 19.33
C ARG A 183 -8.99 -11.25 17.82
N ARG A 184 -9.53 -12.29 17.18
CA ARG A 184 -9.55 -12.39 15.71
C ARG A 184 -10.47 -11.32 15.13
N PHE A 185 -10.13 -10.82 13.96
CA PHE A 185 -10.92 -9.80 13.28
C PHE A 185 -12.24 -10.37 12.78
N THR A 186 -13.31 -9.64 13.04
CA THR A 186 -14.65 -9.88 12.52
C THR A 186 -15.13 -8.69 11.70
N GLU A 187 -14.68 -7.48 12.06
CA GLU A 187 -15.05 -6.23 11.40
C GLU A 187 -13.84 -5.49 10.83
N TRP A 188 -14.07 -4.74 9.75
CA TRP A 188 -13.02 -3.93 9.12
C TRP A 188 -12.44 -2.86 10.02
N SER A 189 -13.25 -2.30 10.92
CA SER A 189 -12.85 -1.33 11.95
C SER A 189 -11.74 -1.88 12.86
N GLU A 190 -11.81 -3.16 13.22
CA GLU A 190 -10.85 -3.85 14.08
C GLU A 190 -9.48 -4.00 13.39
N LEU A 191 -9.48 -4.31 12.08
CA LEU A 191 -8.26 -4.35 11.28
C LEU A 191 -7.58 -2.97 11.28
N LEU A 192 -8.33 -1.92 10.97
CA LEU A 192 -7.82 -0.55 10.93
C LEU A 192 -7.31 -0.08 12.30
N SER A 193 -7.99 -0.46 13.37
CA SER A 193 -7.58 -0.20 14.75
C SER A 193 -6.27 -0.91 15.10
N TRP A 194 -6.16 -2.22 14.81
CA TRP A 194 -4.95 -2.99 15.10
C TRP A 194 -3.71 -2.48 14.34
N ILE A 195 -3.87 -2.05 13.09
CA ILE A 195 -2.77 -1.44 12.33
C ILE A 195 -2.23 -0.19 13.06
N ARG A 196 -3.11 0.60 13.68
CA ARG A 196 -2.76 1.86 14.35
C ARG A 196 -2.38 1.71 15.82
N ALA A 197 -2.80 0.64 16.49
CA ALA A 197 -2.64 0.43 17.93
C ALA A 197 -1.18 0.35 18.44
N THR A 198 -0.19 0.28 17.55
CA THR A 198 1.22 0.22 17.93
C THR A 198 1.87 1.62 17.99
N HIS A 199 2.62 1.89 19.06
CA HIS A 199 3.45 3.09 19.18
C HIS A 199 4.76 3.01 18.38
N SER A 200 5.21 1.81 18.02
CA SER A 200 6.41 1.62 17.20
C SER A 200 6.12 1.92 15.72
N ARG A 201 6.80 2.92 15.17
CA ARG A 201 6.73 3.28 13.73
C ARG A 201 7.14 2.12 12.83
N ARG A 202 8.14 1.33 13.26
CA ARG A 202 8.61 0.13 12.56
C ARG A 202 7.50 -0.92 12.48
N LEU A 203 6.90 -1.26 13.62
CA LEU A 203 5.82 -2.24 13.67
C LEU A 203 4.57 -1.73 12.94
N GLN A 204 4.28 -0.44 13.00
CA GLN A 204 3.18 0.17 12.27
C GLN A 204 3.35 0.01 10.76
N LEU A 205 4.55 0.30 10.24
CA LEU A 205 4.87 0.10 8.82
C LEU A 205 4.76 -1.38 8.43
N LEU A 206 5.29 -2.29 9.24
CA LEU A 206 5.19 -3.73 9.01
C LEU A 206 3.73 -4.19 8.95
N ARG A 207 2.89 -3.76 9.90
CA ARG A 207 1.45 -4.06 9.94
C ARG A 207 0.73 -3.50 8.71
N LYS A 208 1.04 -2.26 8.29
CA LYS A 208 0.48 -1.65 7.08
C LYS A 208 0.81 -2.47 5.84
N LEU A 209 2.08 -2.82 5.64
CA LEU A 209 2.55 -3.62 4.51
C LEU A 209 1.94 -5.03 4.52
N ALA A 210 1.98 -5.72 5.66
CA ALA A 210 1.45 -7.07 5.81
C ALA A 210 -0.06 -7.11 5.56
N SER A 211 -0.82 -6.15 6.13
CA SER A 211 -2.27 -6.08 5.92
C SER A 211 -2.62 -5.87 4.45
N GLN A 212 -1.98 -4.89 3.80
CA GLN A 212 -2.23 -4.65 2.37
C GLN A 212 -1.88 -5.87 1.51
N ALA A 213 -0.79 -6.59 1.83
CA ALA A 213 -0.42 -7.82 1.13
C ALA A 213 -1.44 -8.95 1.35
N VAL A 214 -1.89 -9.18 2.59
CA VAL A 214 -2.92 -10.20 2.91
C VAL A 214 -4.19 -9.94 2.13
N ILE A 215 -4.71 -8.71 2.16
CA ILE A 215 -5.92 -8.34 1.43
C ILE A 215 -5.74 -8.57 -0.08
N PHE A 216 -4.61 -8.16 -0.65
CA PHE A 216 -4.32 -8.40 -2.06
C PHE A 216 -4.27 -9.89 -2.41
N HIS A 217 -3.58 -10.70 -1.63
CA HIS A 217 -3.39 -12.13 -1.92
C HIS A 217 -4.67 -12.95 -1.68
N ILE A 218 -5.47 -12.62 -0.67
CA ILE A 218 -6.80 -13.22 -0.49
C ILE A 218 -7.69 -12.90 -1.69
N TRP A 219 -7.73 -11.64 -2.13
CA TRP A 219 -8.50 -11.23 -3.31
C TRP A 219 -8.02 -11.96 -4.57
N LYS A 220 -6.71 -12.04 -4.78
CA LYS A 220 -6.09 -12.77 -5.88
C LYS A 220 -6.48 -14.25 -5.85
N GLN A 221 -6.36 -14.91 -4.71
CA GLN A 221 -6.67 -16.34 -4.57
C GLN A 221 -8.16 -16.62 -4.77
N ARG A 222 -9.03 -15.76 -4.25
CA ARG A 222 -10.47 -15.82 -4.52
C ARG A 222 -10.77 -15.74 -6.01
N ASN A 223 -10.14 -14.82 -6.73
CA ASN A 223 -10.33 -14.69 -8.17
C ASN A 223 -9.74 -15.87 -8.95
N ASN A 224 -8.60 -16.41 -8.50
CA ASN A 224 -7.99 -17.62 -9.08
C ASN A 224 -8.95 -18.82 -8.96
N LEU A 225 -9.60 -18.97 -7.81
CA LEU A 225 -10.60 -20.01 -7.60
C LEU A 225 -11.83 -19.83 -8.51
N ILE A 226 -12.32 -18.60 -8.70
CA ILE A 226 -13.51 -18.35 -9.52
C ILE A 226 -13.23 -18.53 -11.01
N HIS A 227 -12.10 -18.02 -11.50
CA HIS A 227 -11.83 -17.95 -12.94
C HIS A 227 -11.02 -19.12 -13.48
N ASN A 228 -10.17 -19.73 -12.64
CA ASN A 228 -9.27 -20.81 -13.03
C ASN A 228 -9.55 -22.13 -12.30
N ASN A 229 -10.53 -22.14 -11.37
CA ASN A 229 -10.85 -23.30 -10.52
C ASN A 229 -9.64 -23.83 -9.73
N ASP A 230 -8.71 -22.94 -9.37
CA ASP A 230 -7.45 -23.30 -8.70
C ASP A 230 -7.44 -22.81 -7.24
N ALA A 231 -7.40 -23.77 -6.31
CA ALA A 231 -7.47 -23.58 -4.87
C ALA A 231 -6.11 -23.83 -4.21
N LEU A 232 -5.37 -22.77 -3.91
CA LEU A 232 -4.12 -22.87 -3.16
C LEU A 232 -4.39 -22.97 -1.65
N PRO A 233 -3.68 -23.84 -0.92
CA PRO A 233 -3.74 -23.86 0.54
C PRO A 233 -3.30 -22.52 1.15
N ALA A 234 -3.88 -22.15 2.30
CA ALA A 234 -3.56 -20.92 3.03
C ALA A 234 -2.04 -20.77 3.31
N SER A 235 -1.36 -21.87 3.62
CA SER A 235 0.10 -21.90 3.84
C SER A 235 0.90 -21.53 2.59
N THR A 236 0.46 -21.91 1.40
CA THR A 236 1.12 -21.55 0.12
C THR A 236 0.91 -20.08 -0.21
N VAL A 237 -0.29 -19.56 0.03
CA VAL A 237 -0.57 -18.12 -0.11
C VAL A 237 0.27 -17.33 0.89
N PHE A 238 0.36 -17.78 2.15
CA PHE A 238 1.22 -17.15 3.15
C PHE A 238 2.70 -17.16 2.76
N ARG A 239 3.23 -18.26 2.21
CA ARG A 239 4.62 -18.29 1.69
C ARG A 239 4.85 -17.23 0.61
N SER A 240 3.84 -16.99 -0.23
CA SER A 240 3.90 -15.94 -1.27
C SER A 240 3.90 -14.54 -0.65
N ILE A 241 3.06 -14.31 0.36
CA ILE A 241 3.03 -13.06 1.15
C ILE A 241 4.38 -12.85 1.84
N ASP A 242 4.92 -13.85 2.53
CA ASP A 242 6.20 -13.76 3.23
C ASP A 242 7.35 -13.43 2.29
N LYS A 243 7.46 -14.14 1.16
CA LYS A 243 8.47 -13.88 0.14
C LYS A 243 8.36 -12.45 -0.40
N GLU A 244 7.15 -11.98 -0.65
CA GLU A 244 6.93 -10.61 -1.14
C GLU A 244 7.30 -9.56 -0.09
N MET A 245 6.90 -9.76 1.17
CA MET A 245 7.27 -8.88 2.28
C MET A 245 8.80 -8.78 2.43
N LYS A 246 9.50 -9.93 2.38
CA LYS A 246 10.96 -9.98 2.38
C LYS A 246 11.55 -9.18 1.23
N ASN A 247 11.09 -9.42 0.00
CA ASN A 247 11.56 -8.69 -1.18
C ASN A 247 11.33 -7.17 -1.08
N ILE A 248 10.18 -6.73 -0.56
CA ILE A 248 9.86 -5.31 -0.37
C ILE A 248 10.83 -4.68 0.60
N ILE A 249 11.06 -5.34 1.74
CA ILE A 249 11.92 -4.83 2.80
C ILE A 249 13.39 -4.80 2.32
N SER A 250 13.87 -5.89 1.72
CA SER A 250 15.25 -5.99 1.22
C SER A 250 15.55 -5.00 0.09
N SER A 251 14.63 -4.83 -0.87
CA SER A 251 14.83 -3.90 -2.01
C SER A 251 14.85 -2.43 -1.61
N ARG A 252 14.33 -2.08 -0.42
CA ARG A 252 14.21 -0.70 0.05
C ARG A 252 15.10 -0.41 1.25
N ARG A 253 16.06 -1.28 1.57
CA ARG A 253 16.94 -1.19 2.76
C ARG A 253 17.66 0.15 2.91
N SER A 254 18.03 0.80 1.81
CA SER A 254 18.71 2.11 1.81
C SER A 254 17.79 3.28 2.19
N GLN A 255 16.46 3.08 2.17
CA GLN A 255 15.52 4.09 2.62
C GLN A 255 15.48 4.08 4.15
N LYS A 256 15.69 5.26 4.77
CA LYS A 256 15.65 5.46 6.25
C LYS A 256 14.43 4.83 6.95
N VAL A 257 13.31 4.72 6.24
CA VAL A 257 12.05 4.15 6.76
C VAL A 257 12.09 2.63 6.86
N PHE A 258 12.87 1.97 6.00
CA PHE A 258 13.01 0.51 5.91
C PHE A 258 14.32 -0.02 6.51
N SER A 259 15.33 0.84 6.71
CA SER A 259 16.60 0.44 7.33
C SER A 259 16.40 -0.14 8.74
N SER A 260 15.45 0.41 9.51
CA SER A 260 15.11 -0.10 10.86
C SER A 260 14.31 -1.40 10.85
N LEU A 261 13.71 -1.79 9.72
CA LEU A 261 13.00 -3.07 9.56
C LEU A 261 13.97 -4.25 9.34
N MET A 262 15.22 -3.96 8.96
CA MET A 262 16.29 -4.93 8.73
C MET A 262 17.43 -4.69 9.71
N ASP A 263 17.11 -4.80 11.01
CA ASP A 263 18.14 -4.88 12.05
C ASP A 263 18.71 -6.31 12.09
N LYS A 264 19.94 -6.50 12.58
CA LYS A 264 20.61 -7.81 12.68
C LYS A 264 19.69 -8.82 13.40
N ASP A 265 19.06 -8.39 14.48
CA ASP A 265 18.13 -9.20 15.26
C ASP A 265 16.83 -9.49 14.50
N ALA A 266 16.34 -8.53 13.69
CA ALA A 266 15.17 -8.72 12.84
C ALA A 266 15.40 -9.73 11.72
N LEU A 267 16.64 -9.76 11.19
CA LEU A 267 17.08 -10.73 10.20
C LEU A 267 17.26 -12.11 10.82
N MET A 268 17.82 -12.19 12.03
CA MET A 268 17.88 -13.43 12.80
C MET A 268 16.48 -13.99 13.06
N ASP A 269 15.54 -13.15 13.51
CA ASP A 269 14.12 -13.53 13.72
C ASP A 269 13.39 -13.93 12.43
N MET A 270 13.80 -13.38 11.30
CA MET A 270 13.21 -13.71 9.99
C MET A 270 13.72 -15.05 9.44
N LEU A 271 14.93 -15.46 9.85
CA LEU A 271 15.56 -16.72 9.49
C LEU A 271 15.29 -17.84 10.50
N THR A 272 14.82 -17.52 11.70
CA THR A 272 14.39 -18.51 12.69
C THR A 272 13.02 -19.06 12.31
N PHE A 273 13.00 -20.33 11.96
CA PHE A 273 11.79 -21.09 11.71
C PHE A 273 11.76 -22.25 12.69
N LEU A 274 11.11 -22.07 13.85
CA LEU A 274 11.10 -23.06 14.93
C LEU A 274 10.72 -24.46 14.46
N THR A 275 9.72 -24.58 13.58
CA THR A 275 9.29 -25.87 13.03
C THR A 275 10.37 -26.53 12.15
N VAL A 276 11.17 -25.73 11.45
CA VAL A 276 12.28 -26.22 10.62
C VAL A 276 13.44 -26.63 11.53
N GLU A 277 13.73 -25.86 12.57
CA GLU A 277 14.78 -26.16 13.54
C GLU A 277 14.50 -27.48 14.27
N GLU A 278 13.28 -27.69 14.74
CA GLU A 278 12.86 -28.95 15.35
C GLU A 278 12.92 -30.13 14.36
N ALA A 279 12.53 -29.92 13.10
CA ALA A 279 12.65 -30.93 12.07
C ALA A 279 14.11 -31.29 11.75
N ILE A 280 15.03 -30.31 11.80
CA ILE A 280 16.47 -30.53 11.61
C ILE A 280 17.04 -31.31 12.80
N LYS A 281 16.75 -30.90 14.05
CA LYS A 281 17.20 -31.60 15.27
C LYS A 281 16.78 -33.07 15.23
N LYS A 282 15.50 -33.34 14.99
CA LYS A 282 14.96 -34.71 14.86
C LYS A 282 15.63 -35.50 13.74
N ARG A 283 15.92 -34.86 12.60
CA ARG A 283 16.62 -35.52 11.48
C ARG A 283 18.07 -35.85 11.82
N VAL A 284 18.77 -34.96 12.53
CA VAL A 284 20.15 -35.19 13.00
C VAL A 284 20.16 -36.36 13.97
N GLU A 285 19.26 -36.39 14.95
CA GLU A 285 19.14 -37.50 15.91
C GLU A 285 18.91 -38.85 15.21
N ILE A 286 17.98 -38.92 14.25
CA ILE A 286 17.71 -40.15 13.48
C ILE A 286 18.97 -40.61 12.74
N LYS A 287 19.68 -39.70 12.08
CA LYS A 287 20.94 -40.03 11.39
C LYS A 287 22.01 -40.52 12.36
N THR A 288 22.12 -39.91 13.54
CA THR A 288 23.07 -40.36 14.57
C THR A 288 22.70 -41.74 15.09
N ARG A 289 21.42 -42.08 15.24
CA ARG A 289 20.99 -43.46 15.54
C ARG A 289 21.41 -44.42 14.44
N THR A 290 21.17 -44.07 13.17
CA THR A 290 21.52 -44.93 12.03
C THR A 290 23.03 -45.17 11.91
N TYR A 291 23.86 -44.14 12.08
CA TYR A 291 25.31 -44.26 11.94
C TYR A 291 26.03 -44.71 13.23
N GLY A 292 25.37 -44.58 14.38
CA GLY A 292 25.89 -44.97 15.69
C GLY A 292 25.62 -46.43 16.06
N GLN A 293 24.85 -47.16 15.24
CA GLN A 293 24.68 -48.61 15.38
C GLN A 293 25.99 -49.32 15.03
N GLU A 294 26.51 -50.13 15.96
CA GLU A 294 27.56 -51.09 15.62
C GLU A 294 26.98 -52.11 14.64
N VAL A 295 27.50 -52.13 13.42
CA VAL A 295 27.12 -53.12 12.41
C VAL A 295 27.62 -54.48 12.89
N LYS A 296 26.76 -55.28 13.52
CA LYS A 296 27.05 -56.68 13.83
C LYS A 296 27.10 -57.47 12.53
N VAL A 297 28.29 -57.62 11.96
CA VAL A 297 28.54 -58.54 10.84
C VAL A 297 28.55 -59.96 11.41
N GLY A 298 27.37 -60.57 11.54
CA GLY A 298 27.27 -61.97 11.98
C GLY A 298 25.89 -62.41 12.47
N ARG A 299 25.23 -63.20 11.61
CA ARG A 299 24.11 -64.11 11.84
C ARG A 299 22.72 -63.50 12.12
N MET A 300 21.80 -63.82 11.20
CA MET A 300 20.35 -63.71 11.36
C MET A 300 19.91 -64.54 12.57
N GLU A 301 19.55 -63.90 13.67
CA GLU A 301 18.57 -64.43 14.62
C GLU A 301 17.70 -63.28 15.13
N GLU A 302 16.44 -63.65 15.33
CA GLU A 302 15.25 -62.84 15.63
C GLU A 302 15.48 -61.77 16.70
N LYS A 303 14.94 -60.56 16.48
CA LYS A 303 14.74 -59.55 17.54
C LYS A 303 13.44 -58.79 17.31
N GLU A 304 12.35 -59.38 17.79
CA GLU A 304 11.27 -58.61 18.39
C GLU A 304 11.77 -58.16 19.79
N GLU A 305 11.45 -56.91 20.17
CA GLU A 305 11.61 -56.33 21.51
C GLU A 305 13.03 -55.99 22.04
N GLU A 306 13.72 -55.00 21.45
CA GLU A 306 14.76 -54.23 22.17
C GLU A 306 14.82 -52.77 21.64
N GLU A 307 13.76 -51.97 21.80
CA GLU A 307 13.82 -50.54 21.46
C GLU A 307 14.37 -49.63 22.58
N GLU A 308 14.54 -50.14 23.81
CA GLU A 308 14.79 -49.28 24.98
C GLU A 308 16.20 -49.32 25.58
N SER A 309 17.12 -50.17 25.08
CA SER A 309 18.46 -50.31 25.67
C SER A 309 19.62 -50.44 24.68
N GLN A 310 19.46 -49.94 23.45
CA GLN A 310 20.59 -49.87 22.51
C GLN A 310 21.56 -48.77 22.98
N VAL A 311 22.61 -49.16 23.71
CA VAL A 311 23.63 -48.24 24.23
C VAL A 311 24.47 -47.72 23.07
N TYR A 312 24.19 -46.49 22.63
CA TYR A 312 25.02 -45.81 21.64
C TYR A 312 26.30 -45.28 22.28
N LYS A 313 27.44 -45.45 21.60
CA LYS A 313 28.73 -44.86 22.02
C LYS A 313 28.67 -43.33 22.11
N ILE A 314 27.81 -42.71 21.29
CA ILE A 314 27.51 -41.27 21.31
C ILE A 314 25.99 -41.12 21.39
N SER A 315 25.49 -40.43 22.42
CA SER A 315 24.05 -40.20 22.59
C SER A 315 23.47 -39.44 21.39
N PRO A 316 22.48 -40.01 20.66
CA PRO A 316 21.87 -39.34 19.52
C PRO A 316 21.20 -38.01 19.88
N ILE A 317 20.56 -37.97 21.05
CA ILE A 317 19.93 -36.77 21.60
C ILE A 317 20.98 -35.67 21.81
N LEU A 318 22.13 -36.01 22.41
CA LEU A 318 23.23 -35.06 22.63
C LEU A 318 23.74 -34.45 21.32
N VAL A 319 23.83 -35.23 20.24
CA VAL A 319 24.25 -34.72 18.92
C VAL A 319 23.20 -33.79 18.32
N GLY A 320 21.90 -34.10 18.49
CA GLY A 320 20.81 -33.21 18.11
C GLY A 320 20.89 -31.85 18.81
N HIS A 321 21.13 -31.85 20.13
CA HIS A 321 21.34 -30.62 20.91
C HIS A 321 22.60 -29.86 20.48
N LEU A 322 23.74 -30.53 20.33
CA LEU A 322 24.98 -29.88 19.90
C LEU A 322 24.82 -29.20 18.53
N TYR A 323 24.18 -29.90 17.58
CA TYR A 323 23.91 -29.32 16.27
C TYR A 323 22.94 -28.13 16.36
N GLY A 324 21.93 -28.24 17.22
CA GLY A 324 20.90 -27.24 17.37
C GLY A 324 21.35 -25.96 18.08
N ASP A 325 22.16 -26.11 19.12
CA ASP A 325 22.50 -25.01 20.03
C ASP A 325 23.81 -24.32 19.62
N TRP A 326 24.68 -24.99 18.85
CA TRP A 326 25.99 -24.47 18.47
C TRP A 326 26.18 -24.30 16.96
N ILE A 327 25.71 -25.26 16.14
CA ILE A 327 25.95 -25.23 14.68
C ILE A 327 24.89 -24.38 13.98
N MET A 328 23.61 -24.61 14.24
CA MET A 328 22.52 -23.87 13.59
C MET A 328 22.61 -22.34 13.82
N PRO A 329 22.91 -21.82 15.03
CA PRO A 329 23.03 -20.38 15.24
C PRO A 329 24.13 -19.74 14.39
N LEU A 330 25.31 -20.38 14.31
CA LEU A 330 26.43 -19.90 13.48
C LEU A 330 26.05 -19.85 11.99
N THR A 331 25.31 -20.84 11.49
CA THR A 331 24.84 -20.80 10.09
C THR A 331 23.86 -19.67 9.82
N LYS A 332 23.02 -19.31 10.81
CA LYS A 332 22.11 -18.17 10.72
C LYS A 332 22.89 -16.86 10.76
N GLU A 333 23.89 -16.72 11.63
CA GLU A 333 24.75 -15.53 11.68
C GLU A 333 25.43 -15.27 10.33
N VAL A 334 25.99 -16.31 9.69
CA VAL A 334 26.59 -16.19 8.35
C VAL A 334 25.55 -15.77 7.30
N GLN A 335 24.33 -16.31 7.36
CA GLN A 335 23.25 -15.90 6.48
C GLN A 335 22.86 -14.43 6.70
N VAL A 336 22.81 -13.98 7.95
CA VAL A 336 22.52 -12.57 8.28
C VAL A 336 23.62 -11.66 7.77
N GLU A 337 24.90 -11.98 8.02
CA GLU A 337 26.02 -11.18 7.50
C GLU A 337 26.03 -11.12 5.97
N TYR A 338 25.78 -12.24 5.31
CA TYR A 338 25.65 -12.28 3.86
C TYR A 338 24.49 -11.40 3.38
N LEU A 339 23.31 -11.50 4.00
CA LEU A 339 22.15 -10.67 3.65
C LEU A 339 22.37 -9.17 3.91
N LEU A 340 23.17 -8.82 4.93
CA LEU A 340 23.57 -7.44 5.20
C LEU A 340 24.46 -6.89 4.08
N ARG A 341 25.34 -7.70 3.48
CA ARG A 341 26.29 -7.28 2.43
C ARG A 341 25.86 -7.56 0.98
N ARG A 342 24.77 -8.30 0.76
CA ARG A 342 24.40 -8.85 -0.57
C ARG A 342 24.11 -7.82 -1.69
N LEU A 343 23.79 -6.58 -1.34
CA LEU A 343 23.49 -5.52 -2.34
C LEU A 343 24.43 -4.32 -2.18
N ASP A 344 25.59 -4.53 -1.53
CA ASP A 344 26.75 -3.65 -1.67
C ASP A 344 27.51 -4.10 -2.93
#